data_AF-A0A8K0CBC4-F1
#
_entry.id   AF-A0A8K0CBC4-F1
#
_cell.length_a   1.000
_cell.length_b   1.000
_cell.length_c   1.000
_cell.angle_alpha   90.00
_cell.angle_beta   90.00
_cell.angle_gamma   90.00
#
_symmetry.space_group_name_H-M   'P 1'
#
loop_
_entity.id
_entity.type
_entity.pdbx_description
1 polymer ?
#
loop_
_entity_poly.entity_id
_entity_poly.type
_entity_poly.pdbx_seq_one_letter_code
_entity_poly.pdbx_strand_id
1 'polypeptide(L)'
;MHKKYCNKPRSREDKLNRNTKELMERRRLKREEHDSNSDEIRNLNKEISKEIRKDLRKYNREQVQQTIEKNKNMKLMRRKLTEGKHELFKLKDTNGNETTDRRRLLEITKQFYEELYASQIKQYNYRESKKCSEGDEKHLKPQGKIQF
;
A
#
# COMPACT_ATOMS: atom_id res chain seq x y z
N MET A 1 5.60 2.89 -24.11
CA MET A 1 4.92 1.74 -23.45
C MET A 1 4.26 2.23 -22.15
N HIS A 2 3.00 2.63 -22.18
CA HIS A 2 2.27 3.00 -20.95
C HIS A 2 1.73 1.73 -20.27
N LYS A 3 2.16 1.48 -19.02
CA LYS A 3 1.64 0.38 -18.21
C LYS A 3 0.16 0.65 -17.91
N LYS A 4 -0.74 -0.17 -18.47
CA LYS A 4 -2.15 -0.19 -18.06
C LYS A 4 -2.25 -0.81 -16.68
N TYR A 5 -2.49 0.01 -15.66
CA TYR A 5 -2.83 -0.49 -14.33
C TYR A 5 -4.25 -1.07 -14.36
N CYS A 6 -4.40 -2.30 -13.87
CA CYS A 6 -5.71 -2.92 -13.71
C CYS A 6 -6.43 -2.27 -12.52
N ASN A 7 -7.32 -1.32 -12.79
CA ASN A 7 -8.27 -0.81 -11.81
C ASN A 7 -9.33 -1.89 -11.53
N LYS A 8 -8.98 -2.94 -10.78
CA LYS A 8 -10.00 -3.80 -10.18
C LYS A 8 -10.71 -2.99 -9.10
N PRO A 9 -12.01 -2.66 -9.23
CA PRO A 9 -12.74 -2.04 -8.15
C PRO A 9 -12.70 -3.00 -6.97
N ARG A 10 -12.21 -2.50 -5.84
CA ARG A 10 -12.25 -3.27 -4.58
C ARG A 10 -13.72 -3.38 -4.20
N SER A 11 -14.27 -4.59 -4.30
CA SER A 11 -15.57 -4.90 -3.70
C SER A 11 -15.42 -4.67 -2.19
N ARG A 12 -15.91 -3.53 -1.69
CA ARG A 12 -16.00 -3.30 -0.25
C ARG A 12 -17.20 -4.12 0.21
N GLU A 13 -16.94 -5.22 0.90
CA GLU A 13 -18.00 -5.98 1.55
C GLU A 13 -18.75 -5.07 2.51
N ASP A 14 -20.06 -5.05 2.36
CA ASP A 14 -20.95 -4.23 3.15
C ASP A 14 -21.22 -4.90 4.49
N LYS A 15 -20.74 -4.26 5.56
CA LYS A 15 -20.76 -4.83 6.92
C LYS A 15 -21.97 -4.38 7.73
N LEU A 16 -22.71 -3.41 7.22
CA LEU A 16 -23.83 -2.80 7.91
C LEU A 16 -25.14 -3.27 7.30
N ASN A 17 -26.09 -3.61 8.14
CA ASN A 17 -27.40 -4.03 7.71
C ASN A 17 -28.21 -2.84 7.18
N ARG A 18 -29.24 -3.13 6.37
CA ARG A 18 -30.11 -2.10 5.78
C ARG A 18 -30.73 -1.20 6.83
N ASN A 19 -31.23 -1.78 7.92
CA ASN A 19 -31.84 -1.03 9.03
C ASN A 19 -30.88 0.01 9.64
N THR A 20 -29.60 -0.35 9.80
CA THR A 20 -28.58 0.58 10.35
C THR A 20 -28.31 1.73 9.39
N LYS A 21 -28.37 1.49 8.07
CA LYS A 21 -28.25 2.54 7.06
C LYS A 21 -29.47 3.45 7.05
N GLU A 22 -30.67 2.90 7.18
CA GLU A 22 -31.91 3.67 7.31
C GLU A 22 -31.85 4.60 8.53
N LEU A 23 -31.32 4.14 9.68
CA LEU A 23 -31.09 4.99 10.85
C LEU A 23 -30.09 6.12 10.58
N MET A 24 -29.03 5.85 9.81
CA MET A 24 -28.06 6.88 9.42
C MET A 24 -28.67 7.95 8.52
N GLU A 25 -29.53 7.55 7.57
CA GLU A 25 -30.25 8.49 6.71
C GLU A 25 -31.28 9.29 7.51
N ARG A 26 -32.03 8.66 8.42
CA ARG A 26 -32.94 9.36 9.34
C ARG A 26 -32.20 10.44 10.14
N ARG A 27 -30.99 10.13 10.63
CA ARG A 27 -30.14 11.12 11.31
C ARG A 27 -29.70 12.24 10.37
N ARG A 28 -29.46 11.95 9.09
CA ARG A 28 -29.05 12.96 8.10
C ARG A 28 -30.17 13.99 7.90
N LEU A 29 -31.40 13.51 7.67
CA LEU A 29 -32.59 14.36 7.54
C LEU A 29 -32.81 15.22 8.79
N LYS A 30 -32.76 14.60 9.98
CA LYS A 30 -32.99 15.35 11.22
C LYS A 30 -31.95 16.42 11.55
N ARG A 31 -30.73 16.34 11.00
CA ARG A 31 -29.73 17.42 11.18
C ARG A 31 -30.05 18.65 10.34
N GLU A 32 -30.86 18.51 9.29
CA GLU A 32 -31.31 19.65 8.49
C GLU A 32 -32.43 20.42 9.23
N GLU A 33 -33.21 19.72 10.06
CA GLU A 33 -34.36 20.27 10.79
C GLU A 33 -34.03 20.77 12.22
N HIS A 34 -33.06 20.16 12.91
CA HIS A 34 -32.76 20.43 14.31
C HIS A 34 -31.30 20.79 14.57
N ASP A 35 -31.08 21.57 15.64
CA ASP A 35 -29.74 21.83 16.15
C ASP A 35 -29.05 20.52 16.59
N SER A 36 -27.73 20.47 16.39
CA SER A 36 -26.89 19.30 16.60
C SER A 36 -26.91 18.78 18.05
N ASN A 37 -27.30 19.63 19.00
CA ASN A 37 -27.37 19.29 20.43
C ASN A 37 -28.78 18.87 20.90
N SER A 38 -29.73 18.65 20.00
CA SER A 38 -31.05 18.13 20.39
C SER A 38 -30.93 16.72 20.98
N ASP A 39 -31.74 16.44 22.00
CA ASP A 39 -31.78 15.13 22.65
C ASP A 39 -32.17 14.02 21.67
N GLU A 40 -32.96 14.34 20.65
CA GLU A 40 -33.34 13.41 19.59
C GLU A 40 -32.15 12.96 18.75
N ILE A 41 -31.28 13.89 18.33
CA ILE A 41 -30.06 13.57 17.58
C ILE A 41 -29.08 12.78 18.46
N ARG A 42 -28.98 13.15 19.74
CA ARG A 42 -28.16 12.41 20.71
C ARG A 42 -28.64 10.96 20.88
N ASN A 43 -29.95 10.76 21.00
CA ASN A 43 -30.54 9.42 21.14
C ASN A 43 -30.36 8.59 19.87
N LEU A 44 -30.56 9.18 18.68
CA LEU A 44 -30.29 8.52 17.40
C LEU A 44 -28.83 8.12 17.25
N ASN A 45 -27.88 8.98 17.65
CA ASN A 45 -26.46 8.63 17.60
C ASN A 45 -26.11 7.45 18.53
N LYS A 46 -26.74 7.37 19.71
CA LYS A 46 -26.58 6.23 20.62
C LYS A 46 -27.13 4.94 20.00
N GLU A 47 -28.30 5.02 19.37
CA GLU A 47 -28.95 3.89 18.71
C GLU A 47 -28.13 3.39 17.51
N ILE A 48 -27.74 4.27 16.61
CA ILE A 48 -26.86 3.96 15.47
C ILE A 48 -25.56 3.29 15.96
N SER A 49 -24.94 3.85 17.01
CA SER A 49 -23.70 3.28 17.57
C SER A 49 -23.91 1.90 18.20
N LYS A 50 -25.10 1.59 18.70
CA LYS A 50 -25.46 0.25 19.20
C LYS A 50 -25.67 -0.71 18.02
N GLU A 51 -26.43 -0.32 17.01
CA GLU A 51 -26.72 -1.16 15.84
C GLU A 51 -25.47 -1.46 15.00
N ILE A 52 -24.60 -0.46 14.75
CA ILE A 52 -23.30 -0.69 14.10
C ILE A 52 -22.49 -1.77 14.83
N ARG A 53 -22.42 -1.70 16.18
CA ARG A 53 -21.68 -2.69 16.96
C ARG A 53 -22.30 -4.07 16.86
N LYS A 54 -23.63 -4.18 16.82
CA LYS A 54 -24.34 -5.45 16.62
C LYS A 54 -24.06 -6.02 15.24
N ASP A 55 -24.16 -5.22 14.20
CA ASP A 55 -23.91 -5.60 12.81
C ASP A 55 -22.48 -6.10 12.62
N LEU A 56 -21.48 -5.35 13.10
CA LEU A 56 -20.08 -5.75 13.02
C LEU A 56 -19.81 -7.07 13.77
N ARG A 57 -20.43 -7.27 14.94
CA ARG A 57 -20.33 -8.54 15.67
C ARG A 57 -20.98 -9.68 14.90
N LYS A 58 -22.15 -9.46 14.30
CA LYS A 58 -22.85 -10.45 13.49
C LYS A 58 -22.02 -10.85 12.27
N TYR A 59 -21.59 -9.88 11.48
CA TYR A 59 -20.71 -10.09 10.33
C TYR A 59 -19.44 -10.86 10.71
N ASN A 60 -18.75 -10.47 11.78
CA ASN A 60 -17.54 -11.19 12.22
C ASN A 60 -17.83 -12.65 12.60
N ARG A 61 -18.95 -12.93 13.29
CA ARG A 61 -19.35 -14.31 13.61
C ARG A 61 -19.64 -15.13 12.35
N GLU A 62 -20.36 -14.55 11.39
CA GLU A 62 -20.65 -15.20 10.12
C GLU A 62 -19.37 -15.51 9.34
N GLN A 63 -18.39 -14.60 9.32
CA GLN A 63 -17.10 -14.84 8.67
C GLN A 63 -16.31 -15.97 9.32
N VAL A 64 -16.34 -16.07 10.65
CA VAL A 64 -15.72 -17.20 11.37
C VAL A 64 -16.43 -18.50 11.02
N GLN A 65 -17.76 -18.52 11.10
CA GLN A 65 -18.59 -19.68 10.79
C GLN A 65 -18.34 -20.19 9.36
N GLN A 66 -18.40 -19.31 8.36
CA GLN A 66 -18.12 -19.65 6.97
C GLN A 66 -16.69 -20.14 6.75
N THR A 67 -15.72 -19.65 7.52
CA THR A 67 -14.33 -20.10 7.44
C THR A 67 -14.20 -21.54 7.92
N ILE A 68 -14.87 -21.87 9.02
CA ILE A 68 -14.94 -23.21 9.59
C ILE A 68 -15.62 -24.16 8.59
N GLU A 69 -16.79 -23.79 8.07
CA GLU A 69 -17.54 -24.58 7.08
C GLU A 69 -16.73 -24.88 5.82
N LYS A 70 -15.93 -23.91 5.36
CA LYS A 70 -15.06 -24.07 4.19
C LYS A 70 -13.78 -24.85 4.50
N ASN A 71 -13.61 -25.38 5.72
CA ASN A 71 -12.38 -26.02 6.23
C ASN A 71 -11.13 -25.16 6.00
N LYS A 72 -11.28 -23.83 6.09
CA LYS A 72 -10.19 -22.88 5.85
C LYS A 72 -9.53 -22.50 7.16
N ASN A 73 -8.22 -22.28 7.10
CA ASN A 73 -7.48 -21.80 8.26
C ASN A 73 -7.88 -20.36 8.61
N MET A 74 -8.01 -20.07 9.91
CA MET A 74 -8.21 -18.72 10.46
C MET A 74 -7.19 -17.68 9.98
N LYS A 75 -5.95 -18.09 9.66
CA LYS A 75 -4.93 -17.24 9.03
C LYS A 75 -5.38 -16.71 7.67
N LEU A 76 -6.02 -17.55 6.85
CA LEU A 76 -6.56 -17.15 5.55
C LEU A 76 -7.73 -16.19 5.70
N MET A 77 -8.61 -16.43 6.68
CA MET A 77 -9.70 -15.51 7.03
C MET A 77 -9.14 -14.13 7.41
N ARG A 78 -8.21 -14.06 8.35
CA ARG A 78 -7.57 -12.79 8.77
C ARG A 78 -6.94 -12.08 7.58
N ARG A 79 -6.23 -12.81 6.71
CA ARG A 79 -5.62 -12.24 5.49
C ARG A 79 -6.66 -11.53 4.63
N LYS A 80 -7.80 -12.18 4.36
CA LYS A 80 -8.92 -11.59 3.59
C LYS A 80 -9.53 -10.37 4.28
N LEU A 81 -9.74 -10.41 5.60
CA LEU A 81 -10.24 -9.23 6.33
C LEU A 81 -9.25 -8.05 6.31
N THR A 82 -7.96 -8.33 6.15
CA THR A 82 -6.89 -7.32 6.09
C THR A 82 -6.45 -6.96 4.67
N GLU A 83 -7.01 -7.58 3.62
CA GLU A 83 -6.66 -7.29 2.22
C GLU A 83 -6.89 -5.79 1.94
N GLY A 84 -5.78 -5.04 1.86
CA GLY A 84 -5.79 -3.58 1.71
C GLY A 84 -5.06 -2.78 2.81
N LYS A 85 -4.75 -3.37 3.97
CA LYS A 85 -3.88 -2.75 5.01
C LYS A 85 -2.41 -3.15 4.80
N HIS A 86 -1.86 -2.83 3.64
CA HIS A 86 -0.44 -3.08 3.34
C HIS A 86 0.44 -1.87 3.70
N GLU A 87 0.20 -1.27 4.87
CA GLU A 87 1.14 -0.27 5.36
C GLU A 87 2.36 -0.97 5.96
N LEU A 88 3.55 -0.44 5.66
CA LEU A 88 4.77 -0.82 6.36
C LEU A 88 4.64 -0.39 7.81
N PHE A 89 4.44 -1.36 8.71
CA PHE A 89 4.31 -1.11 10.15
C PHE A 89 5.64 -1.19 10.90
N LYS A 90 6.66 -1.79 10.28
CA LYS A 90 7.94 -2.07 10.94
C LYS A 90 9.05 -2.20 9.90
N LEU A 91 10.17 -1.52 10.14
CA LEU A 91 11.40 -1.66 9.36
C LEU A 91 12.59 -1.81 10.30
N LYS A 92 13.64 -2.45 9.77
CA LYS A 92 14.95 -2.48 10.41
C LYS A 92 15.78 -1.33 9.89
N ASP A 93 16.45 -0.67 10.80
CA ASP A 93 17.46 0.34 10.50
C ASP A 93 18.75 -0.33 10.00
N THR A 94 19.70 0.46 9.48
CA THR A 94 21.03 0.02 9.06
C THR A 94 21.80 -0.68 10.18
N ASN A 95 21.55 -0.27 11.43
CA ASN A 95 22.10 -0.87 12.64
C ASN A 95 21.36 -2.13 13.13
N GLY A 96 20.38 -2.62 12.37
CA GLY A 96 19.59 -3.82 12.71
C GLY A 96 18.46 -3.59 13.73
N ASN A 97 18.33 -2.38 14.25
CA ASN A 97 17.28 -2.02 15.22
C ASN A 97 15.91 -1.88 14.55
N GLU A 98 14.88 -2.44 15.18
CA GLU A 98 13.53 -2.42 14.64
C GLU A 98 12.76 -1.18 15.09
N THR A 99 12.16 -0.46 14.14
CA THR A 99 11.34 0.72 14.43
C THR A 99 9.92 0.59 13.90
N THR A 100 8.94 1.07 14.67
CA THR A 100 7.51 1.15 14.32
C THR A 100 7.01 2.59 14.16
N ASP A 101 7.82 3.59 14.48
CA ASP A 101 7.47 5.01 14.30
C ASP A 101 7.45 5.41 12.83
N ARG A 102 6.33 5.99 12.38
CA ARG A 102 6.07 6.37 10.99
C ARG A 102 7.10 7.35 10.44
N ARG A 103 7.56 8.32 11.23
CA ARG A 103 8.57 9.29 10.77
C ARG A 103 9.90 8.58 10.50
N ARG A 104 10.30 7.69 11.40
CA ARG A 104 11.52 6.91 11.24
C ARG A 104 11.44 5.92 10.09
N LEU A 105 10.28 5.30 9.86
CA LEU A 105 10.06 4.43 8.68
C LEU A 105 10.30 5.18 7.38
N LEU A 106 9.77 6.41 7.25
CA LEU A 106 9.98 7.23 6.06
C LEU A 106 11.46 7.58 5.85
N GLU A 107 12.16 7.96 6.92
CA GLU A 107 13.59 8.29 6.86
C GLU A 107 14.42 7.08 6.41
N ILE A 108 14.18 5.90 6.99
CA ILE A 108 14.87 4.66 6.59
C ILE A 108 14.58 4.34 5.13
N THR A 109 13.32 4.45 4.67
CA THR A 109 13.00 4.20 3.26
C THR A 109 13.69 5.20 2.32
N LYS A 110 13.77 6.47 2.72
CA LYS A 110 14.42 7.52 1.94
C LYS A 110 15.92 7.21 1.79
N GLN A 111 16.61 6.97 2.90
CA GLN A 111 18.04 6.63 2.92
C GLN A 111 18.33 5.40 2.06
N PHE A 112 17.52 4.35 2.19
CA PHE A 112 17.66 3.14 1.38
C PHE A 112 17.58 3.44 -0.14
N TYR A 113 16.61 4.22 -0.59
CA TYR A 113 16.48 4.55 -2.01
C TYR A 113 17.57 5.51 -2.48
N GLU A 114 17.99 6.47 -1.65
CA GLU A 114 19.13 7.35 -1.96
C GLU A 114 20.41 6.55 -2.18
N GLU A 115 20.73 5.61 -1.30
CA GLU A 115 21.88 4.70 -1.45
C GLU A 115 21.77 3.80 -2.68
N LEU A 116 20.58 3.24 -2.91
CA LEU A 116 20.32 2.37 -4.06
C LEU A 116 20.62 3.10 -5.37
N TYR A 117 20.10 4.32 -5.56
CA TYR A 117 20.31 5.08 -6.78
C TYR A 117 21.70 5.71 -6.86
N ALA A 118 22.29 6.14 -5.74
CA ALA A 118 23.66 6.64 -5.72
C ALA A 118 24.68 5.56 -6.10
N SER A 119 24.47 4.31 -5.71
CA SER A 119 25.33 3.18 -6.09
C SER A 119 25.22 2.82 -7.58
N GLN A 120 24.03 2.94 -8.16
CA GLN A 120 23.77 2.66 -9.58
C GLN A 120 24.44 3.68 -10.51
N ILE A 121 24.46 4.97 -10.12
CA ILE A 121 25.16 6.02 -10.86
C ILE A 121 26.68 5.78 -10.87
N LYS A 122 27.25 5.31 -9.75
CA LYS A 122 28.68 4.95 -9.69
C LYS A 122 29.03 3.78 -10.61
N GLN A 123 28.14 2.78 -10.74
CA GLN A 123 28.35 1.65 -11.66
C GLN A 123 28.25 2.06 -13.14
N TYR A 124 27.40 3.03 -13.47
CA TYR A 124 27.29 3.57 -14.83
C TYR A 124 28.54 4.37 -15.22
N ASN A 125 29.01 5.26 -14.33
CA ASN A 125 30.19 6.09 -14.56
C ASN A 125 31.51 5.28 -14.60
N TYR A 126 31.59 4.15 -13.89
CA TYR A 126 32.75 3.23 -13.97
C TYR A 126 32.83 2.50 -15.33
N ARG A 127 31.69 2.24 -15.98
CA ARG A 127 31.65 1.64 -17.32
C ARG A 127 31.98 2.62 -18.44
N GLU A 128 31.70 3.91 -18.25
CA GLU A 128 32.09 4.96 -19.20
C GLU A 128 33.57 5.33 -19.09
N SER A 129 34.14 5.39 -17.88
CA SER A 129 35.57 5.66 -17.67
C SER A 129 36.51 4.54 -18.13
N LYS A 130 36.06 3.27 -18.14
CA LYS A 130 36.82 2.15 -18.75
C LYS A 130 36.84 2.14 -20.28
N LYS A 131 36.07 2.99 -20.96
CA LYS A 131 36.10 3.10 -22.43
C LYS A 131 37.23 3.99 -22.96
N CYS A 132 37.98 4.69 -22.10
CA CYS A 132 38.95 5.71 -22.51
C CYS A 132 40.42 5.39 -22.16
N SER A 133 40.78 4.15 -21.80
CA SER A 133 42.16 3.85 -21.38
C SER A 133 42.71 2.50 -21.85
N GLU A 134 42.66 2.25 -23.16
CA GLU A 134 43.61 1.40 -23.90
C GLU A 134 43.76 2.14 -25.25
N GLY A 135 44.83 2.86 -25.58
CA GLY A 135 46.25 2.61 -25.40
C GLY A 135 46.85 2.58 -26.81
N ASP A 136 47.32 3.73 -27.29
CA ASP A 136 48.00 3.87 -28.58
C ASP A 136 49.28 3.01 -28.63
N GLU A 137 49.38 2.08 -29.59
CA GLU A 137 50.67 1.57 -30.05
C GLU A 137 50.68 1.39 -31.57
N LYS A 138 51.71 1.94 -32.20
CA LYS A 138 51.87 2.18 -33.63
C LYS A 138 52.32 0.92 -34.37
N HIS A 139 51.74 0.65 -35.55
CA HIS A 139 52.52 0.11 -36.67
C HIS A 139 51.92 0.47 -38.04
N LEU A 140 52.53 1.46 -38.71
CA LEU A 140 52.45 1.63 -40.17
C LEU A 140 53.46 0.70 -40.83
N LYS A 141 53.07 -0.04 -41.88
CA LYS A 141 53.93 -0.57 -42.95
C LYS A 141 53.09 -0.89 -44.20
N PRO A 142 53.69 -0.94 -45.41
CA PRO A 142 53.54 0.11 -46.40
C PRO A 142 52.93 -0.36 -47.74
N GLN A 143 52.79 0.59 -48.66
CA GLN A 143 52.32 0.43 -50.03
C GLN A 143 53.19 -0.47 -50.91
N GLY A 144 52.54 -1.08 -51.91
CA GLY A 144 53.10 -1.56 -53.18
C GLY A 144 51.96 -2.23 -53.97
N LYS A 145 51.71 -2.00 -55.27
CA LYS A 145 52.42 -1.31 -56.35
C LYS A 145 51.38 -0.85 -57.37
N ILE A 146 51.72 0.23 -58.08
CA ILE A 146 51.08 0.75 -59.30
C ILE A 146 51.48 -0.13 -60.50
N GLN A 147 50.56 -0.28 -61.46
CA GLN A 147 50.78 -0.50 -62.91
C GLN A 147 49.49 0.01 -63.60
N PHE A 148 49.43 0.86 -64.63
CA PHE A 148 50.35 1.69 -65.41
C PHE A 148 49.67 3.05 -65.60
#